data_AF-A0A9D7D0K4-F1
#
_entry.id   AF-A0A9D7D0K4-F1
#
_cell.length_a   1.000
_cell.length_b   1.000
_cell.length_c   1.000
_cell.angle_alpha   90.00
_cell.angle_beta   90.00
_cell.angle_gamma   90.00
#
_symmetry.space_group_name_H-M   'P 1'
#
loop_
_entity.id
_entity.type
_entity.pdbx_description
1 polymer ?
#
loop_
_entity_poly.entity_id
_entity_poly.type
_entity_poly.pdbx_seq_one_letter_code
_entity_poly.pdbx_strand_id
1 'polypeptide(L)'
;MATSNVLNIDMPGPQTLNDIPKRAFVFLHALGTQLNVRAIMKSHGYTQDDQLEGWRLLTKTSGPNGGLGGLRVATSEAIAQLDAWDEIGFRKAYATLARRFPEQAKLVFDGLAASQGPTCVVGIVKFLDRLDILEKGEGRAATADTDKQALEVLAKRGIDSAERARLRALVDAAQAEPELPLGAKTLAEVNAAHTNDLAALYAWYTEWAEIARAVVSRRNERIALGIAKRRKADRGQSAETEESAGSALAQSPAPNPTPHTTVPVLSASSNKPANGAVAPTNPFA
;
A
#
# COMPACT_ATOMS: atom_id res chain seq x y z
N MET A 1 -8.78 53.95 12.73
CA MET A 1 -8.23 53.00 11.73
C MET A 1 -7.88 51.73 12.48
N ALA A 2 -8.69 50.68 12.36
CA ALA A 2 -8.44 49.41 13.00
C ALA A 2 -7.46 48.61 12.14
N THR A 3 -6.28 48.32 12.69
CA THR A 3 -5.29 47.43 12.09
C THR A 3 -5.79 45.99 12.19
N SER A 4 -6.23 45.44 11.06
CA SER A 4 -6.57 44.02 10.91
C SER A 4 -5.32 43.17 11.16
N ASN A 5 -5.31 42.46 12.29
CA ASN A 5 -4.34 41.41 12.58
C ASN A 5 -4.73 40.16 11.77
N VAL A 6 -4.28 40.10 10.51
CA VAL A 6 -4.38 38.88 9.70
C VAL A 6 -3.35 37.91 10.27
N LEU A 7 -3.82 36.82 10.88
CA LEU A 7 -2.97 35.72 11.29
C LEU A 7 -2.28 35.17 10.03
N ASN A 8 -1.04 35.59 9.81
CA ASN A 8 -0.17 35.06 8.78
C ASN A 8 0.04 33.59 9.12
N ILE A 9 -0.53 32.67 8.33
CA ILE A 9 -0.27 31.24 8.52
C ILE A 9 1.19 31.04 8.12
N ASP A 10 2.08 30.97 9.11
CA ASP A 10 3.50 30.72 8.88
C ASP A 10 3.65 29.42 8.07
N MET A 11 4.28 29.53 6.90
CA MET A 11 4.51 28.41 6.02
C MET A 11 5.42 27.40 6.74
N PRO A 12 4.99 26.14 6.91
CA PRO A 12 5.77 25.18 7.66
C PRO A 12 6.95 24.69 6.83
N GLY A 13 7.97 24.16 7.50
CA GLY A 13 9.17 23.64 6.82
C GLY A 13 8.87 22.48 5.84
N PRO A 14 9.79 22.17 4.91
CA PRO A 14 9.58 21.22 3.83
C PRO A 14 9.12 19.82 4.28
N GLN A 15 9.61 19.35 5.43
CA GLN A 15 9.21 18.06 5.99
C GLN A 15 7.73 18.03 6.37
N THR A 16 7.22 19.12 6.96
CA THR A 16 5.81 19.24 7.32
C THR A 16 4.94 19.31 6.07
N LEU A 17 5.37 20.03 5.02
CA LEU A 17 4.65 20.09 3.74
C LEU A 17 4.55 18.71 3.08
N ASN A 18 5.61 17.92 3.07
CA ASN A 18 5.61 16.57 2.51
C ASN A 18 4.68 15.60 3.28
N ASP A 19 4.44 15.85 4.55
CA ASP A 19 3.52 15.08 5.39
C ASP A 19 2.03 15.40 5.13
N ILE A 20 1.73 16.55 4.52
CA ILE A 20 0.35 17.06 4.38
C ILE A 20 -0.56 16.16 3.55
N PRO A 21 -0.15 15.61 2.39
CA PRO A 21 -1.02 14.74 1.59
C PRO A 21 -1.62 13.59 2.43
N LYS A 22 -0.79 12.96 3.27
CA LYS A 22 -1.24 11.90 4.18
C LYS A 22 -2.25 12.40 5.22
N ARG A 23 -2.02 13.56 5.82
CA ARG A 23 -2.92 14.14 6.85
C ARG A 23 -4.25 14.58 6.25
N ALA A 24 -4.21 15.25 5.10
CA ALA A 24 -5.38 15.67 4.36
C ALA A 24 -6.23 14.49 3.89
N PHE A 25 -5.61 13.40 3.41
CA PHE A 25 -6.32 12.17 3.06
C PHE A 25 -7.09 11.58 4.24
N VAL A 26 -6.44 11.41 5.40
CA VAL A 26 -7.09 10.87 6.61
C VAL A 26 -8.29 11.74 7.01
N PHE A 27 -8.13 13.06 6.98
CA PHE A 27 -9.18 14.02 7.32
C PHE A 27 -10.38 13.94 6.36
N LEU A 28 -10.13 14.00 5.04
CA LEU A 28 -11.15 13.91 3.99
C LEU A 28 -11.91 12.59 4.03
N HIS A 29 -11.18 11.47 4.22
CA HIS A 29 -11.76 10.14 4.33
C HIS A 29 -12.65 10.00 5.57
N ALA A 30 -12.22 10.54 6.72
CA ALA A 30 -13.01 10.52 7.95
C ALA A 30 -14.31 11.33 7.83
N LEU A 31 -14.28 12.50 7.18
CA LEU A 31 -15.49 13.29 6.91
C LEU A 31 -16.47 12.59 5.96
N GLY A 32 -15.97 11.79 5.02
CA GLY A 32 -16.81 10.98 4.13
C GLY A 32 -17.49 9.80 4.82
N THR A 33 -16.88 9.26 5.87
CA THR A 33 -17.33 8.01 6.53
C THR A 33 -18.03 8.23 7.86
N GLN A 34 -17.85 9.39 8.53
CA GLN A 34 -18.43 9.69 9.83
C GLN A 34 -19.53 10.76 9.73
N LEU A 35 -20.78 10.30 9.58
CA LEU A 35 -21.94 11.18 9.38
C LEU A 35 -22.13 12.22 10.51
N ASN A 36 -21.87 11.84 11.77
CA ASN A 36 -21.98 12.75 12.91
C ASN A 36 -20.96 13.90 12.81
N VAL A 37 -19.70 13.59 12.51
CA VAL A 37 -18.64 14.59 12.35
C VAL A 37 -18.94 15.49 11.15
N ARG A 38 -19.41 14.91 10.05
CA ARG A 38 -19.82 15.66 8.87
C ARG A 38 -20.99 16.62 9.17
N ALA A 39 -21.96 16.22 9.98
CA ALA A 39 -23.07 17.08 10.38
C ALA A 39 -22.60 18.26 11.23
N ILE A 40 -21.69 18.03 12.19
CA ILE A 40 -21.07 19.09 13.00
C ILE A 40 -20.29 20.04 12.09
N MET A 41 -19.43 19.54 11.21
CA MET A 41 -18.66 20.40 10.31
C MET A 41 -19.57 21.23 9.38
N LYS A 42 -20.68 20.64 8.89
CA LYS A 42 -21.70 21.35 8.10
C LYS A 42 -22.36 22.50 8.86
N SER A 43 -22.66 22.35 10.15
CA SER A 43 -23.21 23.46 10.95
C SER A 43 -22.21 24.60 11.16
N HIS A 44 -20.94 24.36 10.87
CA HIS A 44 -19.85 25.34 10.93
C HIS A 44 -19.33 25.74 9.54
N GLY A 45 -20.13 25.54 8.49
CA GLY A 45 -19.84 26.08 7.15
C GLY A 45 -19.11 25.13 6.22
N TYR A 46 -18.76 23.91 6.62
CA TYR A 46 -18.17 22.92 5.71
C TYR A 46 -19.20 22.46 4.67
N THR A 47 -18.91 22.69 3.40
CA THR A 47 -19.80 22.40 2.28
C THR A 47 -19.35 21.19 1.47
N GLN A 48 -20.13 20.83 0.45
CA GLN A 48 -19.71 19.84 -0.54
C GLN A 48 -18.59 20.38 -1.43
N ASP A 49 -18.55 21.69 -1.68
CA ASP A 49 -17.52 22.32 -2.51
C ASP A 49 -16.16 22.28 -1.80
N ASP A 50 -16.13 22.47 -0.48
CA ASP A 50 -14.90 22.34 0.32
C ASP A 50 -14.35 20.91 0.30
N GLN A 51 -15.23 19.92 0.30
CA GLN A 51 -14.86 18.51 0.16
C GLN A 51 -14.26 18.23 -1.22
N LEU A 52 -14.87 18.75 -2.28
CA LEU A 52 -14.36 18.60 -3.65
C LEU A 52 -13.04 19.34 -3.84
N GLU A 53 -12.90 20.52 -3.26
CA GLU A 53 -11.66 21.29 -3.28
C GLU A 53 -10.51 20.54 -2.58
N GLY A 54 -10.74 19.98 -1.39
CA GLY A 54 -9.73 19.20 -0.69
C GLY A 54 -9.27 17.99 -1.50
N TRP A 55 -10.19 17.26 -2.14
CA TRP A 55 -9.84 16.16 -3.05
C TRP A 55 -9.08 16.64 -4.29
N ARG A 56 -9.45 17.78 -4.88
CA ARG A 56 -8.74 18.40 -6.02
C ARG A 56 -7.31 18.82 -5.66
N LEU A 57 -7.10 19.38 -4.47
CA LEU A 57 -5.76 19.78 -3.99
C LEU A 57 -4.91 18.55 -3.67
N LEU A 58 -5.51 17.52 -3.06
CA LEU A 58 -4.82 16.27 -2.76
C LEU A 58 -4.35 15.54 -4.03
N THR A 59 -5.18 15.49 -5.07
CA THR A 59 -4.79 14.86 -6.34
C THR A 59 -3.71 15.64 -7.09
N LYS A 60 -3.71 16.98 -7.03
CA LYS A 60 -2.62 17.82 -7.57
C LYS A 60 -1.26 17.50 -6.96
N THR A 61 -1.22 17.22 -5.65
CA THR A 61 0.02 16.86 -4.92
C THR A 61 0.45 15.41 -5.14
N SER A 62 -0.46 14.53 -5.56
CA SER A 62 -0.21 13.09 -5.76
C SER A 62 0.32 12.72 -7.16
N GLY A 63 0.52 13.72 -8.06
CA GLY A 63 0.84 13.52 -9.48
C GLY A 63 -0.40 13.14 -10.31
N PRO A 64 -0.64 13.71 -11.51
CA PRO A 64 0.32 13.90 -12.59
C PRO A 64 0.21 15.28 -13.28
N ASN A 65 0.91 16.32 -12.78
CA ASN A 65 0.91 17.66 -13.41
C ASN A 65 2.27 18.39 -13.29
N GLY A 66 3.33 17.70 -13.67
CA GLY A 66 4.63 18.28 -13.98
C GLY A 66 5.39 17.24 -14.79
N GLY A 67 6.09 17.61 -15.86
CA GLY A 67 6.68 16.66 -16.82
C GLY A 67 7.48 15.51 -16.19
N LEU A 68 8.06 15.74 -15.00
CA LEU A 68 8.77 14.73 -14.21
C LEU A 68 7.88 13.85 -13.33
N GLY A 69 6.71 14.33 -12.91
CA GLY A 69 5.74 13.57 -12.12
C GLY A 69 5.00 12.52 -12.96
N GLY A 70 4.60 12.85 -14.19
CA GLY A 70 4.01 11.87 -15.11
C GLY A 70 5.00 10.77 -15.50
N LEU A 71 6.27 11.14 -15.69
CA LEU A 71 7.33 10.19 -16.01
C LEU A 71 7.67 9.27 -14.82
N ARG A 72 7.74 9.81 -13.59
CA ARG A 72 7.92 9.00 -12.37
C ARG A 72 6.74 8.05 -12.13
N VAL A 73 5.51 8.48 -12.43
CA VAL A 73 4.32 7.61 -12.35
C VAL A 73 4.45 6.47 -13.37
N ALA A 74 4.76 6.78 -14.63
CA ALA A 74 4.95 5.76 -15.68
C ALA A 74 6.06 4.74 -15.31
N THR A 75 7.21 5.20 -14.83
CA THR A 75 8.29 4.32 -14.35
C THR A 75 7.81 3.45 -13.17
N SER A 76 7.10 4.04 -12.19
CA SER A 76 6.60 3.30 -11.03
C SER A 76 5.52 2.27 -11.40
N GLU A 77 4.66 2.60 -12.36
CA GLU A 77 3.63 1.71 -12.88
C GLU A 77 4.24 0.56 -13.67
N ALA A 78 5.26 0.83 -14.49
CA ALA A 78 6.01 -0.20 -15.19
C ALA A 78 6.69 -1.18 -14.22
N ILE A 79 7.35 -0.67 -13.18
CA ILE A 79 7.94 -1.51 -12.12
C ILE A 79 6.87 -2.35 -11.43
N ALA A 80 5.72 -1.77 -11.07
CA ALA A 80 4.64 -2.51 -10.41
C ALA A 80 4.04 -3.61 -11.30
N GLN A 81 3.91 -3.37 -12.61
CA GLN A 81 3.44 -4.39 -13.56
C GLN A 81 4.46 -5.52 -13.73
N LEU A 82 5.75 -5.20 -13.76
CA LEU A 82 6.83 -6.18 -13.83
C LEU A 82 6.88 -7.03 -12.55
N ASP A 83 6.78 -6.39 -11.38
CA ASP A 83 6.73 -7.03 -10.07
C ASP A 83 5.52 -7.96 -9.92
N ALA A 84 4.33 -7.54 -10.37
CA ALA A 84 3.14 -8.39 -10.34
C ALA A 84 3.25 -9.59 -11.31
N TRP A 85 4.03 -9.45 -12.38
CA TRP A 85 4.21 -10.50 -13.37
C TRP A 85 5.23 -11.55 -12.94
N ASP A 86 6.32 -11.16 -12.28
CA ASP A 86 7.51 -11.99 -12.10
C ASP A 86 7.23 -13.32 -11.38
N GLU A 87 6.40 -13.30 -10.33
CA GLU A 87 6.12 -14.47 -9.51
C GLU A 87 5.34 -15.53 -10.30
N ILE A 88 4.29 -15.10 -11.00
CA ILE A 88 3.42 -15.99 -11.79
C ILE A 88 4.13 -16.42 -13.07
N GLY A 89 4.78 -15.47 -13.75
CA GLY A 89 5.50 -15.67 -15.01
C GLY A 89 6.65 -16.64 -14.85
N PHE A 90 7.56 -16.39 -13.89
CA PHE A 90 8.69 -17.27 -13.61
C PHE A 90 8.24 -18.65 -13.15
N ARG A 91 7.23 -18.75 -12.29
CA ARG A 91 6.71 -20.05 -11.85
C ARG A 91 6.19 -20.88 -13.03
N LYS A 92 5.42 -20.28 -13.94
CA LYS A 92 4.91 -20.96 -15.14
C LYS A 92 6.03 -21.39 -16.08
N ALA A 93 6.96 -20.50 -16.36
CA ALA A 93 8.09 -20.78 -17.25
C ALA A 93 9.00 -21.86 -16.67
N TYR A 94 9.41 -21.73 -15.41
CA TYR A 94 10.27 -22.70 -14.74
C TYR A 94 9.62 -24.09 -14.68
N ALA A 95 8.36 -24.19 -14.23
CA ALA A 95 7.66 -25.47 -14.16
C ALA A 95 7.55 -26.16 -15.53
N THR A 96 7.42 -25.37 -16.60
CA THR A 96 7.34 -25.87 -17.98
C THR A 96 8.70 -26.37 -18.47
N LEU A 97 9.74 -25.55 -18.34
CA LEU A 97 11.08 -25.86 -18.80
C LEU A 97 11.72 -26.97 -17.96
N ALA A 98 11.67 -26.91 -16.63
CA ALA A 98 12.31 -27.88 -15.76
C ALA A 98 11.85 -29.32 -16.02
N ARG A 99 10.56 -29.50 -16.39
CA ARG A 99 10.00 -30.83 -16.68
C ARG A 99 10.32 -31.35 -18.08
N ARG A 100 10.36 -30.47 -19.09
CA ARG A 100 10.39 -30.86 -20.52
C ARG A 100 11.71 -30.55 -21.21
N PHE A 101 12.41 -29.54 -20.73
CA PHE A 101 13.58 -28.91 -21.33
C PHE A 101 14.59 -28.52 -20.23
N PRO A 102 15.10 -29.47 -19.43
CA PRO A 102 15.85 -29.18 -18.21
C PRO A 102 17.16 -28.42 -18.46
N GLU A 103 17.79 -28.57 -19.62
CA GLU A 103 18.98 -27.80 -20.00
C GLU A 103 18.65 -26.33 -20.28
N GLN A 104 17.54 -26.08 -21.00
CA GLN A 104 17.01 -24.74 -21.24
C GLN A 104 16.55 -24.10 -19.93
N ALA A 105 15.95 -24.88 -19.02
CA ALA A 105 15.57 -24.42 -17.69
C ALA A 105 16.79 -23.89 -16.91
N LYS A 106 17.90 -24.64 -16.92
CA LYS A 106 19.16 -24.22 -16.30
C LYS A 106 19.67 -22.93 -16.94
N LEU A 107 19.72 -22.85 -18.27
CA LEU A 107 20.19 -21.65 -18.95
C LEU A 107 19.34 -20.41 -18.61
N VAL A 108 18.01 -20.55 -18.67
CA VAL A 108 17.08 -19.43 -18.46
C VAL A 108 17.03 -19.00 -16.99
N PHE A 109 17.05 -19.95 -16.05
CA PHE A 109 16.82 -19.68 -14.62
C PHE A 109 18.08 -19.71 -13.75
N ASP A 110 19.28 -19.83 -14.31
CA ASP A 110 20.52 -19.79 -13.51
C ASP A 110 20.63 -18.50 -12.70
N GLY A 111 20.65 -18.63 -11.37
CA GLY A 111 20.65 -17.50 -10.44
C GLY A 111 19.43 -16.58 -10.52
N LEU A 112 18.30 -17.06 -11.04
CA LEU A 112 17.09 -16.27 -11.23
C LEU A 112 15.96 -16.72 -10.29
N ALA A 113 15.38 -15.76 -9.58
CA ALA A 113 14.20 -15.93 -8.76
C ALA A 113 13.34 -14.65 -8.82
N ALA A 114 12.06 -14.77 -8.47
CA ALA A 114 11.19 -13.60 -8.30
C ALA A 114 11.73 -12.71 -7.17
N SER A 115 11.54 -11.41 -7.30
CA SER A 115 12.10 -10.39 -6.42
C SER A 115 11.20 -9.16 -6.39
N GLN A 116 11.19 -8.42 -5.28
CA GLN A 116 10.24 -7.33 -5.13
C GLN A 116 10.76 -5.96 -5.59
N GLY A 117 9.83 -5.14 -6.10
CA GLY A 117 10.08 -3.74 -6.42
C GLY A 117 11.11 -3.58 -7.55
N PRO A 118 11.97 -2.54 -7.54
CA PRO A 118 12.88 -2.26 -8.66
C PRO A 118 13.84 -3.41 -9.03
N THR A 119 14.08 -4.36 -8.12
CA THR A 119 14.94 -5.52 -8.40
C THR A 119 14.33 -6.51 -9.40
N CYS A 120 12.99 -6.54 -9.54
CA CYS A 120 12.31 -7.40 -10.53
C CYS A 120 12.73 -7.09 -11.97
N VAL A 121 13.04 -5.82 -12.27
CA VAL A 121 13.41 -5.35 -13.61
C VAL A 121 14.68 -6.07 -14.09
N VAL A 122 15.68 -6.20 -13.22
CA VAL A 122 16.95 -6.89 -13.55
C VAL A 122 16.70 -8.37 -13.80
N GLY A 123 15.81 -9.00 -13.01
CA GLY A 123 15.44 -10.39 -13.21
C GLY A 123 14.75 -10.63 -14.55
N ILE A 124 13.78 -9.78 -14.90
CA ILE A 124 13.02 -9.90 -16.15
C ILE A 124 13.91 -9.62 -17.37
N VAL A 125 14.82 -8.64 -17.31
CA VAL A 125 15.82 -8.41 -18.37
C VAL A 125 16.61 -9.69 -18.64
N LYS A 126 17.21 -10.28 -17.59
CA LYS A 126 18.00 -11.52 -17.73
C LYS A 126 17.16 -12.66 -18.30
N PHE A 127 15.93 -12.81 -17.84
CA PHE A 127 15.01 -13.81 -18.36
C PHE A 127 14.78 -13.64 -19.87
N LEU A 128 14.45 -12.43 -20.32
CA LEU A 128 14.17 -12.12 -21.72
C LEU A 128 15.42 -12.30 -22.59
N ASP A 129 16.57 -11.81 -22.15
CA ASP A 129 17.84 -11.97 -22.87
C ASP A 129 18.19 -13.46 -23.07
N ARG A 130 17.94 -14.29 -22.04
CA ARG A 130 18.20 -15.73 -22.11
C ARG A 130 17.21 -16.46 -23.02
N LEU A 131 15.95 -16.00 -23.11
CA LEU A 131 15.02 -16.51 -24.13
C LEU A 131 15.44 -16.10 -25.55
N ASP A 132 16.00 -14.90 -25.72
CA ASP A 132 16.52 -14.46 -27.01
C ASP A 132 17.75 -15.27 -27.43
N ILE A 133 18.59 -15.71 -26.49
CA ILE A 133 19.69 -16.67 -26.75
C ILE A 133 19.13 -18.00 -27.28
N LEU A 134 18.04 -18.52 -26.69
CA LEU A 134 17.38 -19.73 -27.19
C LEU A 134 16.81 -19.53 -28.60
N GLU A 135 16.26 -18.35 -28.90
CA GLU A 135 15.64 -18.04 -30.18
C GLU A 135 16.67 -17.86 -31.30
N LYS A 136 17.76 -17.15 -31.02
CA LYS A 136 18.84 -16.89 -31.99
C LYS A 136 19.79 -18.08 -32.14
N GLY A 137 19.87 -18.95 -31.14
CA GLY A 137 20.74 -20.14 -31.15
C GLY A 137 22.23 -19.83 -31.02
N GLU A 138 22.60 -18.65 -30.49
CA GLU A 138 24.00 -18.22 -30.33
C GLU A 138 24.78 -19.21 -29.46
N GLY A 139 25.78 -19.88 -30.04
CA GLY A 139 26.58 -20.90 -29.35
C GLY A 139 25.83 -22.20 -29.02
N ARG A 140 24.65 -22.43 -29.62
CA ARG A 140 23.72 -23.53 -29.26
C ARG A 140 23.25 -24.37 -30.46
N ALA A 141 24.06 -24.48 -31.52
CA ALA A 141 23.70 -25.24 -32.72
C ALA A 141 23.26 -26.69 -32.43
N ALA A 142 23.88 -27.35 -31.44
CA ALA A 142 23.55 -28.73 -31.05
C ALA A 142 22.16 -28.86 -30.38
N THR A 143 21.60 -27.78 -29.82
CA THR A 143 20.30 -27.79 -29.12
C THR A 143 19.24 -26.96 -29.84
N ALA A 144 19.51 -26.47 -31.06
CA ALA A 144 18.66 -25.50 -31.75
C ALA A 144 17.20 -25.96 -31.91
N ASP A 145 16.97 -27.24 -32.25
CA ASP A 145 15.62 -27.79 -32.38
C ASP A 145 14.89 -27.87 -31.03
N THR A 146 15.59 -28.28 -29.98
CA THR A 146 15.06 -28.35 -28.61
C THR A 146 14.77 -26.94 -28.06
N ASP A 147 15.61 -25.96 -28.38
CA ASP A 147 15.45 -24.57 -27.98
C ASP A 147 14.18 -23.97 -28.63
N LYS A 148 13.95 -24.23 -29.92
CA LYS A 148 12.69 -23.86 -30.62
C LYS A 148 11.47 -24.52 -30.00
N GLN A 149 11.52 -25.82 -29.72
CA GLN A 149 10.41 -26.54 -29.07
C GLN A 149 10.11 -25.98 -27.67
N ALA A 150 11.14 -25.58 -26.92
CA ALA A 150 10.96 -24.94 -25.62
C ALA A 150 10.19 -23.63 -25.74
N LEU A 151 10.56 -22.77 -26.69
CA LEU A 151 9.87 -21.51 -26.97
C LEU A 151 8.42 -21.71 -27.43
N GLU A 152 8.16 -22.70 -28.29
CA GLU A 152 6.79 -23.03 -28.72
C GLU A 152 5.91 -23.48 -27.56
N VAL A 153 6.44 -24.26 -26.62
CA VAL A 153 5.69 -24.69 -25.44
C VAL A 153 5.46 -23.53 -24.48
N LEU A 154 6.43 -22.63 -24.30
CA LEU A 154 6.26 -21.41 -23.51
C LEU A 154 5.20 -20.47 -24.12
N ALA A 155 5.17 -20.34 -25.44
CA ALA A 155 4.12 -19.59 -26.15
C ALA A 155 2.72 -20.16 -25.85
N LYS A 156 2.56 -21.50 -25.86
CA LYS A 156 1.33 -22.18 -25.43
C LYS A 156 0.99 -22.01 -23.94
N ARG A 157 1.85 -21.37 -23.16
CA ARG A 157 1.62 -21.00 -21.74
C ARG A 157 1.41 -19.49 -21.57
N GLY A 158 1.28 -18.74 -22.68
CA GLY A 158 1.08 -17.29 -22.67
C GLY A 158 2.38 -16.52 -22.45
N ILE A 159 3.53 -17.10 -22.80
CA ILE A 159 4.84 -16.42 -22.84
C ILE A 159 5.31 -16.48 -24.29
N ASP A 160 4.53 -15.86 -25.18
CA ASP A 160 4.80 -15.80 -26.61
C ASP A 160 5.64 -14.55 -26.97
N SER A 161 5.85 -14.31 -28.26
CA SER A 161 6.60 -13.13 -28.72
C SER A 161 5.91 -11.81 -28.36
N ALA A 162 4.58 -11.76 -28.34
CA ALA A 162 3.83 -10.56 -27.98
C ALA A 162 3.98 -10.24 -26.49
N GLU A 163 3.89 -11.25 -25.63
CA GLU A 163 4.10 -11.07 -24.20
C GLU A 163 5.56 -10.69 -23.89
N ARG A 164 6.53 -11.31 -24.56
CA ARG A 164 7.95 -10.91 -24.41
C ARG A 164 8.18 -9.46 -24.87
N ALA A 165 7.56 -9.04 -25.97
CA ALA A 165 7.62 -7.66 -26.43
C ALA A 165 6.97 -6.68 -25.44
N ARG A 166 5.82 -7.04 -24.86
CA ARG A 166 5.17 -6.26 -23.80
C ARG A 166 6.09 -6.08 -22.59
N LEU A 167 6.75 -7.15 -22.15
CA LEU A 167 7.68 -7.09 -21.02
C LEU A 167 8.93 -6.25 -21.35
N ARG A 168 9.45 -6.32 -22.59
CA ARG A 168 10.52 -5.41 -23.04
C ARG A 168 10.10 -3.94 -22.97
N ALA A 169 8.91 -3.60 -23.46
CA ALA A 169 8.41 -2.23 -23.39
C ALA A 169 8.26 -1.72 -21.94
N LEU A 170 7.84 -2.60 -21.01
CA LEU A 170 7.81 -2.26 -19.59
C LEU A 170 9.20 -2.09 -18.98
N VAL A 171 10.16 -2.93 -19.38
CA VAL A 171 11.57 -2.77 -18.98
C VAL A 171 12.11 -1.43 -19.48
N ASP A 172 11.87 -1.09 -20.74
CA ASP A 172 12.31 0.19 -21.32
C ASP A 172 11.69 1.37 -20.56
N ALA A 173 10.39 1.31 -20.23
CA ALA A 173 9.73 2.32 -19.42
C ALA A 173 10.25 2.40 -17.97
N ALA A 174 10.65 1.26 -17.38
CA ALA A 174 11.23 1.20 -16.04
C ALA A 174 12.69 1.69 -16.00
N GLN A 175 13.43 1.53 -17.09
CA GLN A 175 14.83 1.94 -17.23
C GLN A 175 15.01 3.32 -17.87
N ALA A 176 13.95 3.88 -18.46
CA ALA A 176 13.98 5.17 -19.10
C ALA A 176 14.54 6.22 -18.13
N GLU A 177 15.68 6.82 -18.52
CA GLU A 177 16.12 8.03 -17.86
C GLU A 177 15.06 9.10 -18.07
N PRO A 178 14.74 9.90 -17.04
CA PRO A 178 13.82 11.00 -17.23
C PRO A 178 14.43 11.97 -18.25
N GLU A 179 13.99 11.93 -19.51
CA GLU A 179 14.33 12.97 -20.47
C GLU A 179 13.72 14.26 -19.93
N LEU A 180 14.58 15.14 -19.41
CA LEU A 180 14.17 16.46 -18.98
C LEU A 180 13.64 17.15 -20.25
N PRO A 181 12.35 17.51 -20.33
CA PRO A 181 11.84 18.16 -21.52
C PRO A 181 12.64 19.45 -21.73
N LEU A 182 13.49 19.48 -22.76
CA LEU A 182 14.04 20.72 -23.28
C LEU A 182 12.88 21.48 -23.93
N GLY A 183 12.16 22.27 -23.12
CA GLY A 183 11.10 23.15 -23.59
C GLY A 183 9.84 23.29 -22.74
N ALA A 184 9.72 22.71 -21.54
CA ALA A 184 8.53 22.93 -20.70
C ALA A 184 8.87 22.95 -19.21
N LYS A 185 8.86 24.16 -18.63
CA LYS A 185 9.18 24.53 -17.24
C LYS A 185 10.54 24.03 -16.74
N THR A 186 11.40 24.95 -16.33
CA THR A 186 12.67 24.57 -15.67
C THR A 186 12.40 23.67 -14.47
N LEU A 187 13.34 22.81 -14.07
CA LEU A 187 13.22 21.99 -12.86
C LEU A 187 12.84 22.85 -11.63
N ALA A 188 13.35 24.09 -11.57
CA ALA A 188 12.99 25.07 -10.56
C ALA A 188 11.50 25.44 -10.61
N GLU A 189 10.92 25.66 -11.79
CA GLU A 189 9.49 25.96 -11.95
C GLU A 189 8.59 24.76 -11.63
N VAL A 190 9.02 23.54 -11.94
CA VAL A 190 8.29 22.31 -11.56
C VAL A 190 8.30 22.13 -10.04
N ASN A 191 9.45 22.31 -9.41
CA ASN A 191 9.59 22.23 -7.95
C ASN A 191 8.82 23.36 -7.26
N ALA A 192 8.83 24.58 -7.81
CA ALA A 192 8.05 25.70 -7.30
C ALA A 192 6.54 25.43 -7.43
N ALA A 193 6.08 24.89 -8.57
CA ALA A 193 4.68 24.51 -8.76
C ALA A 193 4.24 23.43 -7.75
N HIS A 194 5.06 22.39 -7.56
CA HIS A 194 4.77 21.36 -6.56
C HIS A 194 4.73 21.92 -5.13
N THR A 195 5.67 22.80 -4.80
CA THR A 195 5.70 23.48 -3.49
C THR A 195 4.44 24.34 -3.29
N ASN A 196 3.98 25.03 -4.34
CA ASN A 196 2.75 25.81 -4.31
C ASN A 196 1.51 24.93 -4.14
N ASP A 197 1.45 23.76 -4.78
CA ASP A 197 0.36 22.80 -4.61
C ASP A 197 0.33 22.23 -3.17
N LEU A 198 1.50 21.91 -2.59
CA LEU A 198 1.60 21.50 -1.19
C LEU A 198 1.19 22.61 -0.22
N ALA A 199 1.58 23.86 -0.51
CA ALA A 199 1.19 25.03 0.27
C ALA A 199 -0.33 25.26 0.24
N ALA A 200 -0.96 25.13 -0.94
CA ALA A 200 -2.40 25.26 -1.08
C ALA A 200 -3.15 24.16 -0.33
N LEU A 201 -2.68 22.91 -0.41
CA LEU A 201 -3.25 21.81 0.36
C LEU A 201 -3.05 22.00 1.88
N TYR A 202 -1.90 22.53 2.29
CA TYR A 202 -1.62 22.84 3.70
C TYR A 202 -2.56 23.89 4.26
N ALA A 203 -2.78 25.00 3.54
CA ALA A 203 -3.69 26.06 3.95
C ALA A 203 -5.11 25.53 4.13
N TRP A 204 -5.62 24.81 3.11
CA TRP A 204 -6.92 24.15 3.15
C TRP A 204 -7.05 23.19 4.34
N TYR A 205 -6.06 22.31 4.54
CA TYR A 205 -6.08 21.35 5.65
C TYR A 205 -6.04 22.06 7.01
N THR A 206 -5.22 23.10 7.15
CA THR A 206 -5.03 23.81 8.42
C THR A 206 -6.31 24.49 8.87
N GLU A 207 -6.99 25.20 7.97
CA GLU A 207 -8.27 25.83 8.26
C GLU A 207 -9.29 24.80 8.79
N TRP A 208 -9.55 23.75 8.01
CA TRP A 208 -10.58 22.78 8.37
C TRP A 208 -10.19 21.92 9.58
N ALA A 209 -8.89 21.63 9.77
CA ALA A 209 -8.42 20.94 10.95
C ALA A 209 -8.54 21.78 12.22
N GLU A 210 -8.28 23.09 12.17
CA GLU A 210 -8.46 23.99 13.32
C GLU A 210 -9.94 24.16 13.68
N ILE A 211 -10.82 24.33 12.69
CA ILE A 211 -12.26 24.34 12.91
C ILE A 211 -12.70 23.03 13.58
N ALA A 212 -12.27 21.88 13.03
CA ALA A 212 -12.59 20.57 13.60
C ALA A 212 -12.07 20.40 15.03
N ARG A 213 -10.85 20.90 15.35
CA ARG A 213 -10.31 20.87 16.73
C ARG A 213 -11.18 21.67 17.70
N ALA A 214 -11.74 22.79 17.25
CA ALA A 214 -12.59 23.65 18.07
C ALA A 214 -13.98 23.04 18.32
N VAL A 215 -14.59 22.43 17.31
CA VAL A 215 -16.02 22.03 17.35
C VAL A 215 -16.25 20.55 17.62
N VAL A 216 -15.31 19.66 17.27
CA VAL A 216 -15.45 18.22 17.49
C VAL A 216 -14.96 17.86 18.89
N SER A 217 -15.88 17.65 19.82
CA SER A 217 -15.54 17.42 21.23
C SER A 217 -15.06 15.99 21.52
N ARG A 218 -15.57 14.98 20.80
CA ARG A 218 -15.29 13.57 21.11
C ARG A 218 -13.90 13.14 20.64
N ARG A 219 -13.12 12.56 21.57
CA ARG A 219 -11.74 12.14 21.31
C ARG A 219 -11.62 11.10 20.19
N ASN A 220 -12.54 10.13 20.12
CA ASN A 220 -12.51 9.08 19.10
C ASN A 220 -12.70 9.66 17.69
N GLU A 221 -13.58 10.65 17.55
CA GLU A 221 -13.84 11.37 16.30
C GLU A 221 -12.61 12.22 15.90
N ARG A 222 -11.96 12.89 16.87
CA ARG A 222 -10.69 13.60 16.64
C ARG A 222 -9.54 12.67 16.23
N ILE A 223 -9.48 11.46 16.78
CA ILE A 223 -8.48 10.45 16.39
C ILE A 223 -8.74 9.99 14.95
N ALA A 224 -10.00 9.75 14.60
CA ALA A 224 -10.36 9.32 13.26
C ALA A 224 -10.09 10.39 12.19
N LEU A 225 -10.31 11.66 12.52
CA LEU A 225 -9.93 12.81 11.69
C LEU A 225 -8.40 13.00 11.55
N GLY A 226 -7.58 12.24 12.29
CA GLY A 226 -6.12 12.37 12.27
C GLY A 226 -5.58 13.59 13.02
N ILE A 227 -6.43 14.34 13.73
CA ILE A 227 -6.07 15.56 14.47
C ILE A 227 -5.70 15.30 15.94
N ALA A 228 -5.90 14.08 16.45
CA ALA A 228 -5.49 13.66 17.79
C ALA A 228 -4.80 12.30 17.78
N LYS A 229 -3.88 12.07 18.72
CA LYS A 229 -3.19 10.78 18.90
C LYS A 229 -3.85 9.93 19.99
N ARG A 230 -3.93 8.61 19.76
CA ARG A 230 -4.25 7.64 20.81
C ARG A 230 -3.07 7.58 21.79
N ARG A 231 -3.33 7.74 23.11
CA ARG A 231 -2.29 7.46 24.11
C ARG A 231 -1.99 5.96 24.09
N LYS A 232 -0.72 5.57 24.00
CA LYS A 232 -0.30 4.22 24.40
C LYS A 232 -0.59 4.12 25.90
N ALA A 233 -1.32 3.10 26.31
CA ALA A 233 -1.41 2.76 27.71
C ALA A 233 -0.02 2.29 28.15
N ASP A 234 0.58 3.01 29.09
CA ASP A 234 1.83 2.60 29.72
C ASP A 234 1.52 1.40 30.62
N ARG A 235 1.88 0.21 30.16
CA ARG A 235 1.73 -1.03 30.92
C ARG A 235 3.09 -1.27 31.57
N GLY A 236 3.39 -0.53 32.64
CA GLY A 236 4.69 -0.66 33.29
C GLY A 236 5.03 0.39 34.34
N GLN A 237 4.15 0.70 35.29
CA GLN A 237 4.57 1.29 36.57
C GLN A 237 3.53 1.08 37.66
N SER A 238 3.52 -0.12 38.25
CA SER A 238 2.84 -0.43 39.51
C SER A 238 3.52 -1.65 40.14
N ALA A 239 4.72 -1.41 40.65
CA ALA A 239 5.55 -2.19 41.58
C ALA A 239 6.89 -1.43 41.50
N GLU A 240 7.41 -0.75 42.50
CA GLU A 240 7.68 -1.22 43.85
C GLU A 240 8.39 -0.05 44.55
N THR A 241 7.74 0.68 45.47
CA THR A 241 8.42 1.44 46.54
C THR A 241 7.42 1.77 47.65
N GLU A 242 7.05 0.77 48.45
CA GLU A 242 6.60 1.02 49.81
C GLU A 242 7.34 0.05 50.73
N GLU A 243 8.49 0.50 51.25
CA GLU A 243 8.92 0.08 52.59
C GLU A 243 9.89 1.13 53.20
N SER A 244 9.39 1.89 54.18
CA SER A 244 10.02 2.07 55.50
C SER A 244 9.54 3.36 56.18
N ALA A 245 8.60 3.23 57.11
CA ALA A 245 8.74 3.67 58.52
C ALA A 245 7.40 3.60 59.28
N GLY A 246 7.33 2.71 60.29
CA GLY A 246 6.79 3.09 61.61
C GLY A 246 5.36 2.69 62.00
N SER A 247 5.22 1.43 62.46
CA SER A 247 4.62 1.05 63.75
C SER A 247 3.20 1.53 64.15
N ALA A 248 2.23 0.59 64.19
CA ALA A 248 1.53 0.21 65.43
C ALA A 248 0.47 -0.90 65.21
N LEU A 249 0.73 -2.06 65.84
CA LEU A 249 -0.22 -2.92 66.59
C LEU A 249 -1.50 -3.43 65.88
N ALA A 250 -1.51 -4.74 65.57
CA ALA A 250 -2.23 -5.78 66.36
C ALA A 250 -2.95 -6.85 65.51
N GLN A 251 -2.48 -8.10 65.72
CA GLN A 251 -3.24 -9.36 65.81
C GLN A 251 -3.69 -10.08 64.52
N SER A 252 -2.93 -11.14 64.21
CA SER A 252 -3.41 -12.43 63.68
C SER A 252 -4.13 -13.22 64.82
N PRO A 253 -4.98 -14.24 64.57
CA PRO A 253 -4.61 -15.40 63.75
C PRO A 253 -5.70 -16.00 62.82
N ALA A 254 -5.21 -16.75 61.83
CA ALA A 254 -5.84 -17.81 61.03
C ALA A 254 -6.38 -18.98 61.93
N PRO A 255 -6.88 -20.15 61.45
CA PRO A 255 -6.89 -20.76 60.09
C PRO A 255 -8.28 -21.37 59.71
N ASN A 256 -8.56 -21.96 58.55
CA ASN A 256 -7.97 -23.17 57.96
C ASN A 256 -8.63 -23.46 56.58
N PRO A 257 -7.97 -24.20 55.68
CA PRO A 257 -8.50 -24.64 54.40
C PRO A 257 -9.13 -26.04 54.52
N THR A 258 -9.97 -26.45 53.57
CA THR A 258 -9.92 -27.82 53.03
C THR A 258 -10.64 -27.96 51.67
N PRO A 259 -10.21 -28.92 50.84
CA PRO A 259 -10.60 -29.07 49.44
C PRO A 259 -11.51 -30.30 49.23
N HIS A 260 -12.45 -30.23 48.27
CA HIS A 260 -13.12 -31.43 47.77
C HIS A 260 -13.27 -31.39 46.25
N THR A 261 -12.35 -32.12 45.60
CA THR A 261 -12.53 -33.00 44.45
C THR A 261 -13.99 -33.33 44.11
N THR A 262 -14.37 -33.30 42.83
CA THR A 262 -14.80 -34.48 42.04
C THR A 262 -15.14 -34.09 40.59
N VAL A 263 -14.41 -34.70 39.65
CA VAL A 263 -14.77 -34.87 38.22
C VAL A 263 -15.51 -36.22 38.12
N PRO A 264 -16.53 -36.38 37.25
CA PRO A 264 -16.32 -37.04 35.94
C PRO A 264 -17.11 -36.34 34.81
N VAL A 265 -16.58 -36.08 33.62
CA VAL A 265 -16.18 -36.98 32.50
C VAL A 265 -17.38 -37.62 31.75
N LEU A 266 -17.37 -37.37 30.44
CA LEU A 266 -18.02 -38.05 29.30
C LEU A 266 -19.52 -37.83 29.06
N SER A 267 -19.86 -37.17 27.95
CA SER A 267 -20.15 -37.90 26.70
C SER A 267 -20.36 -36.98 25.51
N ALA A 268 -19.70 -37.34 24.41
CA ALA A 268 -19.94 -36.83 23.06
C ALA A 268 -21.26 -37.39 22.50
N SER A 269 -21.93 -36.62 21.65
CA SER A 269 -22.86 -37.20 20.68
C SER A 269 -22.77 -36.47 19.35
N SER A 270 -22.32 -37.23 18.35
CA SER A 270 -22.40 -36.95 16.92
C SER A 270 -23.79 -36.54 16.48
N ASN A 271 -23.88 -35.65 15.48
CA ASN A 271 -24.89 -35.81 14.45
C ASN A 271 -24.38 -35.32 13.07
N LYS A 272 -24.55 -36.15 12.05
CA LYS A 272 -24.27 -35.93 10.62
C LYS A 272 -25.48 -36.51 9.84
N PRO A 273 -25.64 -36.23 8.54
CA PRO A 273 -26.44 -35.16 7.97
C PRO A 273 -27.71 -35.70 7.26
N ALA A 274 -28.64 -34.82 6.90
CA ALA A 274 -29.72 -35.17 5.97
C ALA A 274 -29.54 -34.44 4.64
N ASN A 275 -29.51 -35.25 3.59
CA ASN A 275 -29.58 -34.93 2.17
C ASN A 275 -30.81 -34.08 1.81
N GLY A 276 -30.67 -33.24 0.79
CA GLY A 276 -31.78 -32.56 0.13
C GLY A 276 -31.34 -31.82 -1.12
N ALA A 277 -30.99 -32.57 -2.18
CA ALA A 277 -30.81 -32.04 -3.53
C ALA A 277 -32.15 -32.13 -4.28
N VAL A 278 -32.68 -30.99 -4.75
CA VAL A 278 -33.57 -30.92 -5.92
C VAL A 278 -33.20 -29.65 -6.70
N ALA A 279 -32.89 -29.83 -7.97
CA ALA A 279 -32.54 -28.80 -8.94
C ALA A 279 -33.78 -28.39 -9.78
N PRO A 280 -33.66 -27.54 -10.82
CA PRO A 280 -34.35 -26.26 -10.90
C PRO A 280 -35.59 -26.29 -11.80
N THR A 281 -36.54 -25.39 -11.54
CA THR A 281 -37.60 -25.05 -12.49
C THR A 281 -37.57 -23.56 -12.76
N ASN A 282 -37.10 -23.20 -13.95
CA ASN A 282 -37.42 -21.94 -14.60
C ASN A 282 -38.31 -22.26 -15.80
N PRO A 283 -39.49 -21.63 -15.92
CA PRO A 283 -39.96 -21.31 -17.25
C PRO A 283 -40.65 -19.92 -17.35
N PHE A 284 -40.24 -19.19 -18.40
CA PHE A 284 -40.86 -18.02 -19.05
C PHE A 284 -40.54 -16.59 -18.58
N ALA A 285 -40.16 -15.81 -19.62
CA ALA A 285 -40.32 -14.37 -19.84
C ALA A 285 -39.30 -13.42 -19.20
#